data_AF-A0A9W9A7K6-F1
#
_entry.id   AF-A0A9W9A7K6-F1
#
_cell.length_a   1.000
_cell.length_b   1.000
_cell.length_c   1.000
_cell.angle_alpha   90.00
_cell.angle_beta   90.00
_cell.angle_gamma   90.00
#
_symmetry.space_group_name_H-M   'P 1'
#
loop_
_entity.id
_entity.type
_entity.pdbx_description
1 polymer ?
#
loop_
_entity_poly.entity_id
_entity_poly.type
_entity_poly.pdbx_seq_one_letter_code
_entity_poly.pdbx_strand_id
1 'polypeptide(L)'
;MSTFEEQATAIFSVLESKSDVIVSDRTSGEELYKVERVPHHTKMIFHRAGSSEPLAVFQHHPIVPDTITFAGGKSMHLSHWMHVKATALAATFEENGQKYTWMKYDNGPFTLITESTQKRIAIFEEKRPHLETPTEGTSNAVSAALPYIAMLPEAEAIKDAVVISALILEHDERWTRNNDESIFIYNIL
;
A
#
# COMPACT_ATOMS: atom_id res chain seq x y z
N MET A 1 3.79 18.32 9.75
CA MET A 1 4.67 17.75 8.73
C MET A 1 5.77 17.01 9.46
N SER A 2 6.00 15.73 9.14
CA SER A 2 7.08 14.96 9.77
C SER A 2 8.43 15.33 9.15
N THR A 3 9.53 15.14 9.88
CA THR A 3 10.90 15.35 9.36
C THR A 3 11.24 14.50 8.13
N PHE A 4 10.44 13.46 7.84
CA PHE A 4 10.57 12.66 6.64
C PHE A 4 9.95 13.31 5.42
N GLU A 5 8.75 13.87 5.56
CA GLU A 5 8.05 14.53 4.45
C GLU A 5 8.84 15.74 3.95
N GLU A 6 9.56 16.43 4.83
CA GLU A 6 10.47 17.53 4.46
C GLU A 6 11.67 17.05 3.62
N GLN A 7 12.07 15.79 3.75
CA GLN A 7 13.17 15.18 2.99
C GLN A 7 12.68 14.38 1.76
N ALA A 8 11.37 14.14 1.68
CA ALA A 8 10.78 13.38 0.59
C ALA A 8 10.84 14.19 -0.71
N THR A 9 11.32 13.56 -1.78
CA THR A 9 11.30 14.17 -3.12
C THR A 9 10.00 13.91 -3.86
N ALA A 10 9.26 12.88 -3.44
CA ALA A 10 7.97 12.54 -3.99
C ALA A 10 6.97 12.27 -2.88
N ILE A 11 5.80 12.90 -2.97
CA ILE A 11 4.66 12.62 -2.08
C ILE A 11 3.43 12.41 -2.96
N PHE A 12 2.82 11.23 -2.86
CA PHE A 12 1.66 10.84 -3.64
C PHE A 12 0.44 10.77 -2.74
N SER A 13 -0.66 11.37 -3.17
CA SER A 13 -1.96 11.23 -2.49
C SER A 13 -2.70 10.01 -3.05
N VAL A 14 -3.33 9.25 -2.15
CA VAL A 14 -4.14 8.07 -2.50
C VAL A 14 -5.61 8.44 -2.32
N LEU A 15 -6.33 8.54 -3.43
CA LEU A 15 -7.76 8.80 -3.46
C LEU A 15 -8.51 7.53 -3.82
N GLU A 16 -9.34 7.07 -2.90
CA GLU A 16 -10.18 5.90 -3.14
C GLU A 16 -11.61 6.28 -3.49
N SER A 17 -12.11 5.64 -4.54
CA SER A 17 -13.52 5.58 -4.89
C SER A 17 -14.07 4.16 -4.68
N LYS A 18 -15.35 3.93 -5.02
CA LYS A 18 -15.97 2.60 -4.88
C LYS A 18 -15.33 1.55 -5.80
N SER A 19 -14.89 1.95 -6.99
CA SER A 19 -14.37 1.05 -8.03
C SER A 19 -12.87 1.18 -8.27
N ASP A 20 -12.30 2.36 -7.97
CA ASP A 20 -10.93 2.69 -8.38
C ASP A 20 -10.16 3.37 -7.25
N VAL A 21 -8.86 3.14 -7.21
CA VAL A 21 -7.90 3.93 -6.43
C VAL A 21 -7.06 4.75 -7.41
N ILE A 22 -6.98 6.05 -7.17
CA ILE A 22 -6.17 6.98 -7.96
C ILE A 22 -5.00 7.41 -7.08
N VAL A 23 -3.79 7.28 -7.62
CA VAL A 23 -2.57 7.77 -6.99
C VAL A 23 -2.06 8.95 -7.81
N SER A 24 -2.04 10.12 -7.20
CA SER A 24 -1.62 11.37 -7.86
C SER A 24 -0.44 12.00 -7.13
N ASP A 25 0.42 12.67 -7.88
CA ASP A 25 1.44 13.53 -7.29
C ASP A 25 0.78 14.66 -6.48
N ARG A 26 1.18 14.82 -5.21
CA ARG A 26 0.53 15.76 -4.29
C ARG A 26 0.82 17.22 -4.65
N THR A 27 1.93 17.50 -5.30
CA THR A 27 2.37 18.87 -5.63
C THR A 27 1.71 19.38 -6.89
N SER A 28 1.71 18.55 -7.94
CA SER A 28 1.19 18.90 -9.27
C SER A 28 -0.28 18.49 -9.47
N GLY A 29 -0.77 17.51 -8.70
CA GLY A 29 -2.08 16.90 -8.91
C GLY A 29 -2.12 15.93 -10.09
N GLU A 30 -0.99 15.66 -10.75
CA GLU A 30 -0.91 14.74 -11.89
C GLU A 30 -1.24 13.31 -11.45
N GLU A 31 -2.13 12.64 -12.18
CA GLU A 31 -2.39 11.22 -11.99
C GLU A 31 -1.14 10.41 -12.40
N LEU A 32 -0.67 9.55 -11.51
CA LEU A 32 0.49 8.68 -11.75
C LEU A 32 0.08 7.24 -11.93
N TYR A 33 -0.93 6.79 -11.17
CA TYR A 33 -1.46 5.44 -11.24
C TYR A 33 -2.96 5.41 -11.06
N LYS A 34 -3.57 4.43 -11.74
CA LYS A 34 -4.96 4.02 -11.54
C LYS A 34 -4.97 2.55 -11.15
N VAL A 35 -5.66 2.21 -10.08
CA VAL A 35 -5.86 0.83 -9.65
C VAL A 35 -7.35 0.48 -9.73
N GLU A 36 -7.68 -0.42 -10.64
CA GLU A 36 -9.05 -0.88 -10.83
C GLU A 36 -9.32 -2.02 -9.84
N ARG A 37 -10.37 -1.87 -9.03
CA ARG A 37 -10.85 -2.91 -8.11
C ARG A 37 -12.02 -3.62 -8.75
N VAL A 38 -11.80 -4.88 -9.14
CA VAL A 38 -12.84 -5.73 -9.71
C VAL A 38 -13.86 -6.09 -8.60
N PRO A 39 -15.15 -6.28 -8.92
CA PRO A 39 -16.19 -6.56 -7.93
C PRO A 39 -15.81 -7.67 -6.94
N HIS A 40 -16.29 -7.52 -5.70
CA HIS A 40 -15.89 -8.31 -4.51
C HIS A 40 -14.48 -8.07 -4.00
N HIS A 41 -13.77 -7.05 -4.52
CA HIS A 41 -12.44 -6.64 -4.07
C HIS A 41 -11.39 -7.75 -4.13
N THR A 42 -11.62 -8.85 -4.85
CA THR A 42 -10.69 -9.99 -4.91
C THR A 42 -9.58 -9.79 -5.94
N LYS A 43 -9.61 -8.69 -6.71
CA LYS A 43 -8.61 -8.42 -7.74
C LYS A 43 -8.36 -6.92 -7.87
N MET A 44 -7.09 -6.57 -7.91
CA MET A 44 -6.59 -5.22 -8.17
C MET A 44 -5.74 -5.22 -9.43
N ILE A 45 -6.05 -4.32 -10.36
CA ILE A 45 -5.31 -4.16 -11.61
C ILE A 45 -4.63 -2.80 -11.58
N PHE A 46 -3.31 -2.80 -11.55
CA PHE A 46 -2.49 -1.60 -11.46
C PHE A 46 -2.13 -1.11 -12.85
N HIS A 47 -2.41 0.17 -13.13
CA HIS A 47 -2.04 0.84 -14.37
C HIS A 47 -1.20 2.08 -14.04
N ARG A 48 -0.18 2.36 -14.87
CA ARG A 48 0.39 3.71 -14.93
C ARG A 48 -0.62 4.64 -15.63
N ALA A 49 -0.66 5.90 -15.24
CA ALA A 49 -1.54 6.88 -15.87
C ALA A 49 -1.33 6.91 -17.39
N GLY A 50 -2.44 6.90 -18.14
CA GLY A 50 -2.43 6.88 -19.61
C GLY A 50 -2.05 5.53 -20.25
N SER A 51 -1.73 4.49 -19.48
CA SER A 51 -1.44 3.15 -20.00
C SER A 51 -2.67 2.25 -19.95
N SER A 52 -3.01 1.62 -21.07
CA SER A 52 -3.99 0.52 -21.10
C SER A 52 -3.41 -0.80 -20.64
N GLU A 53 -2.08 -0.98 -20.74
CA GLU A 53 -1.42 -2.19 -20.30
C GLU A 53 -1.28 -2.21 -18.76
N PRO A 54 -1.64 -3.34 -18.11
CA PRO A 54 -1.49 -3.46 -16.67
C PRO A 54 -0.02 -3.58 -16.30
N LEU A 55 0.41 -2.75 -15.35
CA LEU A 55 1.71 -2.82 -14.70
C LEU A 55 1.82 -4.06 -13.81
N ALA A 56 0.76 -4.33 -13.05
CA ALA A 56 0.64 -5.52 -12.22
C ALA A 56 -0.84 -5.91 -12.03
N VAL A 57 -1.07 -7.18 -11.76
CA VAL A 57 -2.38 -7.73 -11.41
C VAL A 57 -2.23 -8.53 -10.13
N PHE A 58 -2.85 -8.05 -9.06
CA PHE A 58 -2.96 -8.78 -7.80
C PHE A 58 -4.32 -9.46 -7.73
N GLN A 59 -4.34 -10.72 -7.32
CA GLN A 59 -5.56 -11.47 -7.11
C GLN A 59 -5.54 -12.17 -5.76
N HIS A 60 -6.48 -11.78 -4.92
CA HIS A 60 -6.76 -12.38 -3.64
C HIS A 60 -7.62 -13.63 -3.81
N HIS A 61 -7.28 -14.67 -3.06
CA HIS A 61 -7.93 -15.96 -3.10
C HIS A 61 -8.28 -16.42 -1.68
N PRO A 62 -9.56 -16.68 -1.36
CA PRO A 62 -9.95 -17.08 0.00
C PRO A 62 -9.47 -18.48 0.43
N ILE A 63 -9.15 -19.35 -0.54
CA ILE A 63 -8.86 -20.79 -0.30
C ILE A 63 -7.43 -21.15 -0.72
N VAL A 64 -6.90 -20.49 -1.73
CA VAL A 64 -5.56 -20.76 -2.28
C VAL A 64 -4.67 -19.54 -2.07
N PRO A 65 -3.34 -19.65 -2.20
CA PRO A 65 -2.47 -18.49 -2.03
C PRO A 65 -2.79 -17.37 -3.02
N ASP A 66 -2.70 -16.15 -2.54
CA ASP A 66 -2.80 -14.94 -3.35
C ASP A 66 -1.75 -14.95 -4.47
N THR A 67 -2.08 -14.32 -5.60
CA THR A 67 -1.19 -14.27 -6.77
C THR A 67 -0.93 -12.85 -7.23
N ILE A 68 0.23 -12.65 -7.84
CA ILE A 68 0.61 -11.41 -8.51
C ILE A 68 1.21 -11.71 -9.89
N THR A 69 0.87 -10.88 -10.87
CA THR A 69 1.39 -10.97 -12.24
C THR A 69 1.88 -9.58 -12.66
N PHE A 70 3.18 -9.43 -12.92
CA PHE A 70 3.77 -8.20 -13.44
C PHE A 70 3.68 -8.13 -14.97
N ALA A 71 3.77 -6.92 -15.53
CA ALA A 71 3.79 -6.67 -16.97
C ALA A 71 4.84 -7.55 -17.68
N GLY A 72 4.40 -8.30 -18.70
CA GLY A 72 5.26 -9.23 -19.46
C GLY A 72 5.76 -10.46 -18.69
N GLY A 73 5.39 -10.60 -17.41
CA GLY A 73 5.80 -11.69 -16.54
C GLY A 73 4.81 -12.86 -16.49
N LYS A 74 5.21 -13.93 -15.80
CA LYS A 74 4.31 -15.03 -15.43
C LYS A 74 3.65 -14.73 -14.09
N SER A 75 2.42 -15.24 -13.92
CA SER A 75 1.76 -15.23 -12.62
C SER A 75 2.57 -16.04 -11.60
N MET A 76 2.71 -15.50 -10.39
CA MET A 76 3.39 -16.15 -9.27
C MET A 76 2.59 -15.95 -7.99
N HIS A 77 2.89 -16.78 -6.98
CA HIS A 77 2.32 -16.61 -5.65
C HIS A 77 2.82 -15.28 -5.06
N LEU A 78 1.94 -14.53 -4.39
CA LEU A 78 2.32 -13.26 -3.76
C LEU A 78 3.49 -13.50 -2.79
N SER A 79 3.47 -14.58 -2.02
CA SER A 79 4.53 -14.96 -1.08
C SER A 79 5.91 -15.18 -1.70
N HIS A 80 5.99 -15.43 -3.02
CA HIS A 80 7.27 -15.53 -3.72
C HIS A 80 7.87 -14.17 -4.07
N TRP A 81 7.03 -13.12 -4.19
CA TRP A 81 7.49 -11.76 -4.45
C TRP A 81 7.54 -10.93 -3.16
N MET A 82 6.45 -10.92 -2.40
CA MET A 82 6.29 -10.19 -1.15
C MET A 82 5.88 -11.16 -0.02
N HIS A 83 6.79 -11.35 0.93
CA HIS A 83 6.60 -12.22 2.08
C HIS A 83 6.08 -11.42 3.29
N VAL A 84 4.80 -11.58 3.62
CA VAL A 84 4.15 -10.95 4.77
C VAL A 84 4.34 -11.84 6.01
N LYS A 85 4.96 -11.31 7.06
CA LYS A 85 5.12 -11.98 8.36
C LYS A 85 3.97 -11.60 9.28
N ALA A 86 3.07 -12.56 9.51
CA ALA A 86 1.90 -12.38 10.38
C ALA A 86 2.25 -11.93 11.82
N THR A 87 3.44 -12.26 12.32
CA THR A 87 3.85 -11.98 13.70
C THR A 87 4.51 -10.62 13.91
N ALA A 88 4.86 -9.88 12.84
CA ALA A 88 5.73 -8.71 12.94
C ALA A 88 5.23 -7.46 12.20
N LEU A 89 3.99 -7.47 11.67
CA LEU A 89 3.46 -6.43 10.78
C LEU A 89 4.51 -5.97 9.75
N ALA A 90 5.23 -6.93 9.20
CA ALA A 90 6.37 -6.71 8.32
C ALA A 90 6.18 -7.48 7.02
N ALA A 91 6.44 -6.81 5.89
CA ALA A 91 6.37 -7.42 4.58
C ALA A 91 7.65 -7.16 3.81
N THR A 92 8.31 -8.21 3.35
CA THR A 92 9.61 -8.13 2.67
C THR A 92 9.46 -8.49 1.20
N PHE A 93 10.06 -7.71 0.31
CA PHE A 93 10.16 -8.03 -1.11
C PHE A 93 11.57 -7.75 -1.64
N GLU A 94 11.88 -8.25 -2.82
CA GLU A 94 13.15 -8.03 -3.50
C GLU A 94 12.92 -7.33 -4.85
N GLU A 95 13.69 -6.29 -5.12
CA GLU A 95 13.67 -5.55 -6.37
C GLU A 95 15.12 -5.20 -6.76
N ASN A 96 15.51 -5.44 -8.01
CA ASN A 96 16.88 -5.19 -8.50
C ASN A 96 17.99 -5.85 -7.65
N GLY A 97 17.74 -7.03 -7.07
CA GLY A 97 18.69 -7.75 -6.22
C GLY A 97 18.89 -7.15 -4.82
N GLN A 98 18.09 -6.16 -4.44
CA GLN A 98 18.07 -5.56 -3.11
C GLN A 98 16.79 -5.94 -2.39
N LYS A 99 16.92 -6.32 -1.12
CA LYS A 99 15.78 -6.61 -0.25
C LYS A 99 15.28 -5.36 0.45
N TYR A 100 13.96 -5.24 0.51
CA TYR A 100 13.23 -4.14 1.14
C TYR A 100 12.18 -4.71 2.09
N THR A 101 11.99 -4.05 3.23
CA THR A 101 11.01 -4.49 4.23
C THR A 101 10.13 -3.32 4.63
N TRP A 102 8.83 -3.45 4.40
CA TRP A 102 7.81 -2.66 5.05
C TRP A 102 7.69 -3.09 6.50
N MET A 103 7.65 -2.14 7.42
CA MET A 103 7.38 -2.36 8.84
C MET A 103 6.29 -1.41 9.31
N LYS A 104 5.30 -1.93 10.04
CA LYS A 104 4.34 -1.11 10.78
C LYS A 104 4.76 -1.06 12.25
N TYR A 105 4.99 0.15 12.75
CA TYR A 105 5.17 0.38 14.19
C TYR A 105 3.83 0.82 14.78
N ASP A 106 3.61 0.57 16.08
CA ASP A 106 2.33 0.80 16.78
C ASP A 106 1.67 2.13 16.39
N ASN A 107 0.44 2.06 15.86
CA ASN A 107 -0.35 3.21 15.40
C ASN A 107 0.42 4.19 14.48
N GLY A 108 1.43 3.72 13.74
CA GLY A 108 2.27 4.50 12.84
C GLY A 108 2.04 4.19 11.36
N PRO A 109 2.63 4.98 10.44
CA PRO A 109 2.66 4.62 9.03
C PRO A 109 3.46 3.34 8.81
N PHE A 110 3.15 2.64 7.73
CA PHE A 110 4.06 1.66 7.17
C PHE A 110 5.34 2.36 6.74
N THR A 111 6.48 1.78 7.07
CA THR A 111 7.81 2.33 6.81
C THR A 111 8.61 1.35 5.98
N LEU A 112 9.08 1.76 4.80
CA LEU A 112 9.92 0.95 3.94
C LEU A 112 11.39 1.18 4.27
N ILE A 113 12.09 0.12 4.63
CA ILE A 113 13.53 0.12 4.86
C ILE A 113 14.27 -0.72 3.82
N THR A 114 15.50 -0.31 3.52
CA THR A 114 16.46 -1.16 2.80
C THR A 114 17.16 -2.09 3.78
N GLU A 115 17.21 -3.40 3.50
CA GLU A 115 17.85 -4.32 4.45
C GLU A 115 19.37 -4.16 4.52
N SER A 116 20.01 -3.72 3.44
CA SER A 116 21.47 -3.55 3.37
C SER A 116 21.99 -2.41 4.24
N THR A 117 21.27 -1.28 4.27
CA THR A 117 21.69 -0.08 5.01
C THR A 117 20.83 0.22 6.22
N GLN A 118 19.71 -0.51 6.41
CA GLN A 118 18.68 -0.24 7.41
C GLN A 118 18.11 1.18 7.34
N LYS A 119 18.29 1.86 6.19
CA LYS A 119 17.79 3.21 5.94
C LYS A 119 16.33 3.16 5.51
N ARG A 120 15.50 4.01 6.12
CA ARG A 120 14.13 4.30 5.67
C ARG A 120 14.16 5.08 4.36
N ILE A 121 13.41 4.61 3.37
CA ILE A 121 13.34 5.22 2.02
C ILE A 121 11.92 5.57 1.56
N ALA A 122 10.88 5.00 2.19
CA ALA A 122 9.50 5.41 1.95
C ALA A 122 8.64 5.25 3.20
N ILE A 123 7.51 5.95 3.23
CA ILE A 123 6.42 5.72 4.17
C ILE A 123 5.09 5.63 3.43
N PHE A 124 4.18 4.85 3.97
CA PHE A 124 2.79 4.81 3.56
C PHE A 124 1.91 5.06 4.79
N GLU A 125 1.22 6.19 4.77
CA GLU A 125 0.29 6.61 5.80
C GLU A 125 -1.13 6.27 5.35
N GLU A 126 -1.78 5.39 6.11
CA GLU A 126 -3.14 4.96 5.82
C GLU A 126 -4.18 6.00 6.25
N LYS A 127 -5.42 5.82 5.79
CA LYS A 127 -6.54 6.65 6.26
C LYS A 127 -6.82 6.36 7.74
N ARG A 128 -6.37 7.23 8.63
CA ARG A 128 -6.76 7.17 10.05
C ARG A 128 -8.13 7.82 10.24
N PRO A 129 -9.11 7.15 10.88
CA PRO A 129 -10.24 7.86 11.45
C PRO A 129 -9.68 8.77 12.54
N HIS A 130 -9.76 10.09 12.34
CA HIS A 130 -9.39 11.03 13.40
C HIS A 130 -10.48 10.95 14.48
N LEU A 131 -10.18 10.26 15.57
CA LEU A 131 -10.96 10.32 16.81
C LEU A 131 -10.68 11.69 17.44
N GLU A 132 -11.25 12.75 16.88
CA GLU A 132 -11.37 13.99 17.62
C GLU A 132 -12.38 13.74 18.74
N THR A 133 -11.92 13.76 19.98
CA THR A 133 -12.81 13.88 21.14
C THR A 133 -13.74 15.08 20.90
N PRO A 134 -15.07 14.89 20.93
CA PRO A 134 -15.99 15.95 20.57
C PRO A 134 -15.80 17.12 21.54
N THR A 135 -15.25 18.22 21.03
CA THR A 135 -15.30 19.49 21.76
C THR A 135 -16.68 20.05 21.49
N GLU A 136 -17.49 20.20 22.53
CA GLU A 136 -18.88 20.65 22.44
C GLU A 136 -18.99 21.93 21.59
N GLY A 137 -19.75 21.86 20.49
CA GLY A 137 -20.21 23.04 19.75
C GLY A 137 -19.65 23.26 18.35
N THR A 138 -18.73 22.43 17.84
CA THR A 138 -18.28 22.54 16.44
C THR A 138 -18.96 21.47 15.59
N SER A 139 -19.59 21.86 14.49
CA SER A 139 -20.11 20.91 13.50
C SER A 139 -18.94 20.07 12.99
N ASN A 140 -18.87 18.81 13.43
CA ASN A 140 -17.78 17.87 13.15
C ASN A 140 -17.71 17.50 11.67
N ALA A 141 -17.11 18.35 10.84
CA ALA A 141 -16.53 17.92 9.58
C ALA A 141 -15.17 17.29 9.91
N VAL A 142 -15.17 16.00 10.20
CA VAL A 142 -13.95 15.19 10.39
C VAL A 142 -13.12 15.30 9.12
N SER A 143 -12.11 16.18 9.10
CA SER A 143 -11.17 16.27 7.99
C SER A 143 -10.18 15.11 8.13
N ALA A 144 -10.61 13.91 7.74
CA ALA A 144 -9.72 12.77 7.67
C ALA A 144 -8.64 13.07 6.64
N ALA A 145 -7.38 13.14 7.07
CA ALA A 145 -6.26 13.26 6.15
C ALA A 145 -6.31 12.09 5.14
N LEU A 146 -6.17 12.41 3.85
CA LEU A 146 -6.12 11.40 2.80
C LEU A 146 -4.86 10.54 2.99
N PRO A 147 -4.94 9.22 2.76
CA PRO A 147 -3.76 8.38 2.74
C PRO A 147 -2.74 8.90 1.73
N TYR A 148 -1.46 8.69 2.01
CA TYR A 148 -0.38 9.16 1.14
C TYR A 148 0.84 8.25 1.22
N ILE A 149 1.62 8.24 0.13
CA ILE A 149 2.92 7.58 0.05
C ILE A 149 3.97 8.69 -0.07
N ALA A 150 4.97 8.73 0.81
CA ALA A 150 6.11 9.63 0.67
C ALA A 150 7.39 8.83 0.46
N MET A 151 8.26 9.30 -0.44
CA MET A 151 9.47 8.62 -0.86
C MET A 151 10.66 9.57 -0.85
N LEU A 152 11.79 9.04 -0.41
CA LEU A 152 13.10 9.65 -0.64
C LEU A 152 13.59 9.33 -2.06
N PRO A 153 14.60 10.07 -2.58
CA PRO A 153 15.15 9.84 -3.92
C PRO A 153 15.52 8.38 -4.21
N GLU A 154 16.01 7.66 -3.21
CA GLU A 154 16.44 6.27 -3.37
C GLU A 154 15.28 5.32 -3.67
N ALA A 155 14.06 5.63 -3.23
CA ALA A 155 12.87 4.84 -3.53
C ALA A 155 12.30 5.11 -4.92
N GLU A 156 12.67 6.22 -5.58
CA GLU A 156 12.16 6.53 -6.92
C GLU A 156 12.57 5.49 -7.97
N ALA A 157 13.75 4.88 -7.81
CA ALA A 157 14.24 3.81 -8.68
C ALA A 157 13.35 2.54 -8.64
N ILE A 158 12.58 2.36 -7.58
CA ILE A 158 11.66 1.23 -7.37
C ILE A 158 10.21 1.70 -7.14
N LYS A 159 9.87 2.88 -7.66
CA LYS A 159 8.59 3.57 -7.42
C LYS A 159 7.38 2.67 -7.66
N ASP A 160 7.38 1.92 -8.76
CA ASP A 160 6.27 1.01 -9.10
C ASP A 160 6.08 -0.05 -8.01
N ALA A 161 7.17 -0.71 -7.58
CA ALA A 161 7.14 -1.71 -6.53
C ALA A 161 6.68 -1.14 -5.18
N VAL A 162 7.11 0.09 -4.85
CA VAL A 162 6.68 0.81 -3.63
C VAL A 162 5.16 1.03 -3.65
N VAL A 163 4.61 1.55 -4.75
CA VAL A 163 3.17 1.82 -4.87
C VAL A 163 2.36 0.53 -4.83
N ILE A 164 2.77 -0.50 -5.59
CA ILE A 164 2.06 -1.79 -5.63
C ILE A 164 2.07 -2.45 -4.24
N SER A 165 3.24 -2.54 -3.59
CA SER A 165 3.35 -3.19 -2.28
C SER A 165 2.59 -2.42 -1.19
N ALA A 166 2.65 -1.09 -1.17
CA ALA A 166 1.90 -0.27 -0.21
C ALA A 166 0.38 -0.48 -0.34
N LEU A 167 -0.16 -0.50 -1.57
CA LEU A 167 -1.60 -0.67 -1.79
C LEU A 167 -2.08 -2.11 -1.57
N ILE A 168 -1.20 -3.12 -1.74
CA ILE A 168 -1.50 -4.50 -1.33
C ILE A 168 -1.57 -4.60 0.20
N LEU A 169 -0.67 -3.93 0.93
CA LEU A 169 -0.72 -3.89 2.40
C LEU A 169 -2.01 -3.24 2.92
N GLU A 170 -2.42 -2.11 2.32
CA GLU A 170 -3.69 -1.46 2.66
C GLU A 170 -4.89 -2.39 2.40
N HIS A 171 -4.84 -3.15 1.32
CA HIS A 171 -5.89 -4.09 0.96
C HIS A 171 -6.00 -5.23 2.00
N ASP A 172 -4.89 -5.89 2.33
CA ASP A 172 -4.86 -6.99 3.30
C ASP A 172 -5.36 -6.58 4.71
N GLU A 173 -4.99 -5.38 5.18
CA GLU A 173 -5.45 -4.86 6.47
C GLU A 173 -6.97 -4.60 6.49
N ARG A 174 -7.54 -4.12 5.39
CA ARG A 174 -8.99 -3.93 5.28
C ARG A 174 -9.74 -5.25 5.25
N TRP A 175 -9.17 -6.27 4.64
CA TRP A 175 -9.78 -7.60 4.60
C TRP A 175 -9.74 -8.29 5.94
N THR A 176 -8.59 -8.29 6.63
CA THR A 176 -8.49 -8.84 7.99
C THR A 176 -9.42 -8.12 8.97
N ARG A 177 -9.53 -6.79 8.90
CA ARG A 177 -10.40 -5.99 9.77
C ARG A 177 -11.90 -6.09 9.45
N ASN A 178 -12.29 -6.26 8.18
CA ASN A 178 -13.70 -6.44 7.81
C ASN A 178 -14.17 -7.89 7.96
N ASN A 179 -13.24 -8.85 7.95
CA ASN A 179 -13.51 -10.26 8.21
C ASN A 179 -13.26 -10.66 9.68
N ASP A 180 -13.17 -9.72 10.62
CA ASP A 180 -13.13 -10.05 12.05
C ASP A 180 -14.47 -10.66 12.55
N GLU A 181 -15.52 -10.67 11.72
CA GLU A 181 -16.71 -11.52 11.92
C GLU A 181 -16.64 -12.88 11.19
N SER A 182 -15.61 -13.11 10.37
CA SER A 182 -15.38 -14.37 9.69
C SER A 182 -13.90 -14.72 9.55
N ILE A 183 -13.43 -15.44 10.57
CA ILE A 183 -12.56 -16.62 10.44
C ILE A 183 -11.04 -16.33 10.49
N PHE A 184 -10.50 -16.61 11.68
CA PHE A 184 -9.16 -17.12 11.92
C PHE A 184 -8.78 -18.26 10.95
N ILE A 185 -8.19 -17.97 9.80
CA ILE A 185 -7.36 -18.94 9.07
C ILE A 185 -6.06 -18.25 8.64
N TYR A 186 -5.20 -18.02 9.62
CA TYR A 186 -3.76 -18.09 9.41
C TYR A 186 -3.18 -18.93 10.54
N ASN A 187 -3.46 -20.24 10.50
CA ASN A 187 -2.62 -21.31 11.03
C ASN A 187 -3.27 -22.67 10.73
N ILE A 188 -2.39 -23.67 10.52
CA ILE A 188 -2.64 -25.11 10.31
C ILE A 188 -2.68 -25.53 8.83
N LEU A 189 -1.52 -25.55 8.15
CA LEU A 189 -0.72 -26.77 7.89
C LEU A 189 0.56 -26.46 7.10
#